data_AF-A0A3C1EEV5-F1
#
_entry.id   AF-A0A3C1EEV5-F1
#
_cell.length_a   1.000
_cell.length_b   1.000
_cell.length_c   1.000
_cell.angle_alpha   90.00
_cell.angle_beta   90.00
_cell.angle_gamma   90.00
#
_symmetry.space_group_name_H-M   'P 1'
#
loop_
_entity.id
_entity.type
_entity.pdbx_description
1 polymer ?
#
loop_
_entity_poly.entity_id
_entity_poly.type
_entity_poly.pdbx_seq_one_letter_code
_entity_poly.pdbx_strand_id
1 'polypeptide(L)'
;MHHRTALRGFIVLLAAIGILSGCGGGGETPQAQAPPPSGPVSVFAWAAPATFNDNTPLNPSADIDYYELYLRADPNFTENDQPAVEIAAVADNLSPDGQSVVRSPVTQFTLELIPSIPGGNLLYVSMRAVGIDRQKSAFMAPVAWDRS
;
A
#
# COMPACT_ATOMS: atom_id res chain seq x y z
N MET A 1 46.84 9.76 -27.42
CA MET A 1 46.03 10.07 -28.63
C MET A 1 45.98 8.82 -29.49
N HIS A 2 44.87 8.08 -29.45
CA HIS A 2 44.60 7.00 -30.40
C HIS A 2 43.15 7.15 -30.88
N HIS A 3 42.99 7.70 -32.09
CA HIS A 3 41.77 7.56 -32.87
C HIS A 3 42.07 6.53 -33.95
N ARG A 4 41.33 5.42 -33.93
CA ARG A 4 41.37 4.39 -34.97
C ARG A 4 40.11 4.47 -35.81
N THR A 5 40.39 4.51 -37.09
CA THR A 5 39.60 4.75 -38.29
C THR A 5 38.59 3.63 -38.61
N ALA A 6 37.59 4.01 -39.42
CA ALA A 6 36.96 3.23 -40.51
C ALA A 6 35.78 2.30 -40.19
N LEU A 7 34.58 2.85 -40.41
CA LEU A 7 33.63 2.48 -41.46
C LEU A 7 33.60 1.02 -41.93
N ARG A 8 32.45 0.34 -41.75
CA ARG A 8 31.95 -0.70 -42.67
C ARG A 8 30.44 -0.88 -42.47
N GLY A 9 29.67 -0.33 -43.41
CA GLY A 9 28.25 -0.59 -43.54
C GLY A 9 27.98 -1.95 -44.18
N PHE A 10 26.79 -2.47 -43.92
CA PHE A 10 26.13 -3.41 -44.82
C PHE A 10 24.63 -3.10 -44.80
N ILE A 11 24.07 -2.86 -45.99
CA ILE A 11 22.67 -2.55 -46.28
C ILE A 11 22.06 -3.79 -46.95
N VAL A 12 20.71 -3.82 -46.96
CA VAL A 12 19.79 -4.48 -47.93
C VAL A 12 19.19 -5.77 -47.35
N LEU A 13 17.86 -5.97 -47.23
CA LEU A 13 16.80 -6.02 -48.28
C LEU A 13 15.41 -6.00 -47.57
N LEU A 14 14.46 -5.08 -47.89
CA LEU A 14 13.23 -5.25 -48.72
C LEU A 14 12.33 -6.45 -48.31
N ALA A 15 10.99 -6.42 -48.26
CA ALA A 15 9.94 -5.47 -48.59
C ALA A 15 8.59 -6.05 -48.10
N ALA A 16 7.60 -5.22 -47.80
CA ALA A 16 6.19 -5.46 -48.20
C ALA A 16 5.36 -4.20 -47.91
N ILE A 17 5.04 -3.48 -48.98
CA ILE A 17 4.06 -2.40 -49.01
C ILE A 17 2.68 -3.04 -49.14
N GLY A 18 1.77 -2.70 -48.22
CA GLY A 18 0.34 -2.90 -48.37
C GLY A 18 -0.38 -1.61 -48.00
N ILE A 19 -0.75 -0.81 -49.00
CA ILE A 19 -1.64 0.34 -48.84
C ILE A 19 -3.01 -0.11 -49.34
N LEU A 20 -3.97 -0.30 -48.44
CA LEU A 20 -5.40 -0.35 -48.75
C LEU A 20 -6.18 0.32 -47.61
N SER A 21 -7.00 1.28 -48.01
CA SER A 21 -7.85 2.16 -47.22
C SER A 21 -8.79 1.40 -46.28
N GLY A 22 -8.87 1.87 -45.04
CA GLY A 22 -9.84 1.40 -44.05
C GLY A 22 -10.19 2.52 -43.09
N CYS A 23 -11.33 3.17 -43.35
CA CYS A 23 -12.10 3.94 -42.39
C CYS A 23 -12.42 3.06 -41.18
N GLY A 24 -12.10 3.50 -39.97
CA GLY A 24 -12.40 2.74 -38.76
C GLY A 24 -12.01 3.53 -37.52
N GLY A 25 -12.97 4.30 -37.00
CA GLY A 25 -12.85 4.97 -35.71
C GLY A 25 -12.63 3.95 -34.60
N GLY A 26 -11.53 4.13 -33.86
CA GLY A 26 -11.32 3.52 -32.57
C GLY A 26 -11.31 4.64 -31.55
N GLY A 27 -12.46 4.88 -30.91
CA GLY A 27 -12.53 5.79 -29.78
C GLY A 27 -11.57 5.31 -28.71
N GLU A 28 -10.57 6.12 -28.41
CA GLU A 28 -9.87 6.11 -27.14
C GLU A 28 -10.93 6.35 -26.06
N THR A 29 -11.44 5.27 -25.45
CA THR A 29 -12.13 5.38 -24.17
C THR A 29 -11.12 5.94 -23.18
N PRO A 30 -11.37 7.12 -22.58
CA PRO A 30 -10.66 7.50 -21.38
C PRO A 30 -10.93 6.37 -20.38
N GLN A 31 -9.89 5.70 -19.89
CA GLN A 31 -10.02 4.90 -18.68
C GLN A 31 -10.54 5.84 -17.61
N ALA A 32 -11.83 5.74 -17.33
CA ALA A 32 -12.47 6.45 -16.25
C ALA A 32 -11.70 6.06 -14.99
N GLN A 33 -10.93 6.99 -14.45
CA GLN A 33 -10.52 6.93 -13.05
C GLN A 33 -11.79 6.64 -12.27
N ALA A 34 -11.80 5.51 -11.57
CA ALA A 34 -12.95 5.14 -10.75
C ALA A 34 -13.31 6.36 -9.89
N PRO A 35 -14.58 6.78 -9.86
CA PRO A 35 -14.99 7.89 -9.02
C PRO A 35 -14.52 7.61 -7.59
N PRO A 36 -14.04 8.64 -6.85
CA PRO A 36 -13.69 8.45 -5.45
C PRO A 36 -14.90 7.82 -4.73
N PRO A 37 -14.68 6.90 -3.78
CA PRO A 37 -15.78 6.22 -3.11
C PRO A 37 -16.73 7.26 -2.50
N SER A 38 -17.96 7.31 -3.02
CA SER A 38 -19.02 8.16 -2.52
C SER A 38 -19.68 7.44 -1.34
N GLY A 39 -19.23 7.75 -0.12
CA GLY A 39 -19.75 7.19 1.13
C GLY A 39 -19.02 7.76 2.34
N PRO A 40 -19.52 7.52 3.57
CA PRO A 40 -18.73 7.81 4.77
C PRO A 40 -17.42 7.02 4.71
N VAL A 41 -16.31 7.70 4.97
CA VAL A 41 -14.97 7.11 5.01
C VAL A 41 -14.65 6.79 6.47
N SER A 42 -14.28 5.54 6.74
CA SER A 42 -13.98 5.07 8.09
C SER A 42 -12.49 5.17 8.35
N VAL A 43 -12.09 6.13 9.18
CA VAL A 43 -10.70 6.30 9.60
C VAL A 43 -10.45 5.50 10.87
N PHE A 44 -9.55 4.53 10.78
CA PHE A 44 -9.05 3.78 11.92
C PHE A 44 -7.77 4.43 12.43
N ALA A 45 -7.79 4.93 13.66
CA ALA A 45 -6.64 5.57 14.30
C ALA A 45 -6.15 4.76 15.50
N TRP A 46 -4.85 4.79 15.75
CA TRP A 46 -4.22 4.02 16.82
C TRP A 46 -3.09 4.80 17.49
N ALA A 47 -2.76 4.36 18.70
CA ALA A 47 -1.49 4.64 19.34
C ALA A 47 -0.55 3.45 19.11
N ALA A 48 0.75 3.72 18.94
CA ALA A 48 1.75 2.66 18.87
C ALA A 48 1.81 1.88 20.20
N PRO A 49 2.04 0.56 20.18
CA PRO A 49 2.20 -0.22 21.39
C PRO A 49 3.47 0.20 22.15
N ALA A 50 3.45 0.04 23.48
CA ALA A 50 4.60 0.37 24.33
C ALA A 50 5.65 -0.76 24.41
N THR A 51 5.25 -1.99 24.07
CA THR A 51 6.11 -3.18 24.16
C THR A 51 5.80 -4.18 23.06
N PHE A 52 6.75 -5.07 22.81
CA PHE A 52 6.53 -6.31 22.09
C PHE A 52 5.86 -7.39 22.97
N ASN A 53 5.51 -8.54 22.38
CA ASN A 53 4.85 -9.66 23.06
C ASN A 53 5.66 -10.28 24.21
N ASP A 54 6.99 -10.19 24.16
CA ASP A 54 7.88 -10.66 25.22
C ASP A 54 8.08 -9.60 26.33
N ASN A 55 7.38 -8.46 26.25
CA ASN A 55 7.50 -7.28 27.09
C ASN A 55 8.78 -6.46 26.88
N THR A 56 9.54 -6.70 25.80
CA THR A 56 10.63 -5.82 25.40
C THR A 56 10.07 -4.42 25.11
N PRO A 57 10.63 -3.35 25.71
CA PRO A 57 10.21 -1.97 25.43
C PRO A 57 10.36 -1.64 23.95
N LEU A 58 9.38 -0.91 23.41
CA LEU A 58 9.31 -0.56 22.00
C LEU A 58 9.42 0.95 21.81
N ASN A 59 10.29 1.40 20.92
CA ASN A 59 10.35 2.76 20.40
C ASN A 59 9.64 2.83 19.03
N PRO A 60 8.44 3.44 18.94
CA PRO A 60 7.63 3.44 17.72
C PRO A 60 8.32 3.98 16.47
N SER A 61 9.23 4.94 16.64
CA SER A 61 9.90 5.62 15.51
C SER A 61 11.15 4.89 15.01
N ALA A 62 11.66 3.92 15.78
CA ALA A 62 12.93 3.27 15.51
C ALA A 62 12.81 1.75 15.36
N ASP A 63 11.87 1.14 16.08
CA ASP A 63 11.84 -0.32 16.21
C ASP A 63 10.75 -0.96 15.35
N ILE A 64 9.69 -0.23 14.98
CA ILE A 64 8.60 -0.75 14.15
C ILE A 64 8.94 -0.57 12.67
N ASP A 65 8.83 -1.65 11.90
CA ASP A 65 8.93 -1.64 10.44
C ASP A 65 7.55 -1.29 9.84
N TYR A 66 6.52 -2.06 10.22
CA TYR A 66 5.15 -1.87 9.76
C TYR A 66 4.11 -2.36 10.79
N TYR A 67 2.86 -1.98 10.58
CA TYR A 67 1.70 -2.52 11.27
C TYR A 67 0.99 -3.54 10.40
N GLU A 68 0.58 -4.65 11.00
CA GLU A 68 -0.32 -5.61 10.39
C GLU A 68 -1.75 -5.28 10.81
N LEU A 69 -2.64 -4.97 9.86
CA LEU A 69 -4.07 -4.73 10.11
C LEU A 69 -4.88 -5.97 9.72
N TYR A 70 -5.82 -6.35 10.58
CA TYR A 70 -6.60 -7.58 10.46
C TYR A 70 -8.09 -7.27 10.42
N LEU A 71 -8.83 -8.08 9.68
CA LEU A 71 -10.27 -8.01 9.55
C LEU A 71 -10.90 -9.38 9.77
N ARG A 72 -11.94 -9.44 10.57
CA ARG A 72 -12.73 -10.66 10.82
C ARG A 72 -14.21 -10.32 10.98
N ALA A 73 -15.08 -11.32 10.80
CA ALA A 73 -16.50 -11.21 11.13
C ALA A 73 -16.78 -11.37 12.63
N ASP A 74 -15.79 -11.88 13.39
CA ASP A 74 -15.85 -12.08 14.83
C ASP A 74 -14.60 -11.46 15.50
N PRO A 75 -14.65 -11.12 16.81
CA PRO A 75 -13.56 -10.41 17.47
C PRO A 75 -12.36 -11.30 17.88
N ASN A 76 -12.31 -12.59 17.52
CA ASN A 76 -11.27 -13.51 18.01
C ASN A 76 -10.09 -13.58 17.03
N PHE A 77 -9.16 -12.64 17.17
CA PHE A 77 -7.92 -12.63 16.39
C PHE A 77 -6.88 -13.59 16.99
N THR A 78 -6.13 -14.26 16.11
CA THR A 78 -5.13 -15.25 16.49
C THR A 78 -3.85 -15.07 15.67
N GLU A 79 -2.76 -15.66 16.16
CA GLU A 79 -1.47 -15.67 15.46
C GLU A 79 -1.49 -16.32 14.07
N ASN A 80 -2.50 -17.15 13.77
CA ASN A 80 -2.65 -17.81 12.47
C ASN A 80 -3.39 -16.96 11.44
N ASP A 81 -3.97 -15.82 11.86
CA ASP A 81 -4.66 -14.93 10.94
C ASP A 81 -3.67 -14.28 9.98
N GLN A 82 -4.12 -14.06 8.75
CA GLN A 82 -3.36 -13.31 7.76
C GLN A 82 -3.75 -11.83 7.81
N PRO A 83 -2.77 -10.91 7.71
CA PRO A 83 -3.08 -9.49 7.65
C PRO A 83 -3.87 -9.17 6.39
N ALA A 84 -4.87 -8.31 6.52
CA ALA A 84 -5.62 -7.77 5.39
C ALA A 84 -4.80 -6.69 4.65
N VAL A 85 -3.95 -5.97 5.38
CA VAL A 85 -2.99 -5.00 4.83
C VAL A 85 -1.82 -4.82 5.79
N GLU A 86 -0.64 -4.52 5.23
CA GLU A 86 0.53 -4.06 5.96
C GLU A 86 0.70 -2.56 5.74
N ILE A 87 0.91 -1.81 6.81
CA ILE A 87 0.99 -0.34 6.80
C ILE A 87 2.36 0.07 7.32
N ALA A 88 3.17 0.72 6.50
CA ALA A 88 4.48 1.22 6.94
C ALA A 88 4.33 2.09 8.22
N ALA A 89 5.21 1.87 9.20
CA ALA A 89 5.11 2.56 10.48
C ALA A 89 5.45 4.05 10.38
N VAL A 90 6.21 4.43 9.35
CA VAL A 90 6.59 5.80 9.05
C VAL A 90 6.31 6.11 7.57
N ALA A 91 5.90 7.34 7.30
CA ALA A 91 5.74 7.86 5.96
C ALA A 91 6.69 9.03 5.73
N ASP A 92 7.28 9.05 4.53
CA ASP A 92 8.07 10.16 4.03
C ASP A 92 7.11 11.27 3.54
N ASN A 93 7.11 12.40 4.23
CA ASN A 93 6.31 13.57 3.86
C ASN A 93 7.22 14.69 3.39
N LEU A 94 6.86 15.37 2.32
CA LEU A 94 7.59 16.55 1.88
C LEU A 94 7.38 17.68 2.91
N SER A 95 8.45 18.35 3.31
CA SER A 95 8.37 19.53 4.17
C SER A 95 7.53 20.62 3.50
N PRO A 96 6.92 21.54 4.28
CA PRO A 96 6.07 22.59 3.71
C PRO A 96 6.76 23.48 2.67
N ASP A 97 8.08 23.61 2.73
CA ASP A 97 8.90 24.36 1.76
C ASP A 97 9.29 23.55 0.51
N GLY A 98 8.94 22.27 0.45
CA GLY A 98 9.25 21.39 -0.67
C GLY A 98 10.70 20.92 -0.77
N GLN A 99 11.57 21.28 0.18
CA GLN A 99 13.02 21.09 0.03
C GLN A 99 13.58 19.88 0.77
N SER A 100 12.82 19.28 1.68
CA SER A 100 13.27 18.14 2.47
C SER A 100 12.16 17.10 2.66
N VAL A 101 12.56 15.87 2.94
CA VAL A 101 11.64 14.80 3.32
C VAL A 101 11.70 14.63 4.83
N VAL A 102 10.56 14.71 5.48
CA VAL A 102 10.35 14.51 6.91
C VAL A 102 9.62 13.19 7.11
N ARG A 103 10.23 12.26 7.86
CA ARG A 103 9.54 11.05 8.30
C ARG A 103 8.61 11.37 9.45
N SER A 104 7.35 10.96 9.32
CA SER A 104 6.39 11.01 10.40
C SER A 104 5.78 9.64 10.66
N PRO A 105 5.47 9.29 11.92
CA PRO A 105 4.72 8.09 12.22
C PRO A 105 3.37 8.06 11.49
N VAL A 106 2.98 6.88 11.04
CA VAL A 106 1.63 6.61 10.56
C VAL A 106 0.79 6.14 11.75
N THR A 107 -0.29 6.86 12.02
CA THR A 107 -1.17 6.61 13.18
C THR A 107 -2.63 6.42 12.79
N GLN A 108 -2.93 6.42 11.50
CA GLN A 108 -4.27 6.23 10.98
C GLN A 108 -4.27 5.59 9.59
N PHE A 109 -5.37 4.93 9.26
CA PHE A 109 -5.60 4.29 7.98
C PHE A 109 -7.08 4.35 7.60
N THR A 110 -7.36 4.52 6.31
CA THR A 110 -8.72 4.50 5.77
C THR A 110 -9.14 3.07 5.47
N LEU A 111 -10.10 2.53 6.22
CA LEU A 111 -10.47 1.10 6.16
C LEU A 111 -11.00 0.67 4.78
N GLU A 112 -11.61 1.58 4.02
CA GLU A 112 -12.08 1.32 2.66
C GLU A 112 -10.95 1.12 1.64
N LEU A 113 -9.68 1.42 1.99
CA LEU A 113 -8.51 1.15 1.15
C LEU A 113 -7.97 -0.27 1.28
N ILE A 114 -8.57 -1.10 2.13
CA ILE A 114 -8.19 -2.51 2.25
C ILE A 114 -8.56 -3.24 0.94
N PRO A 115 -7.61 -3.91 0.27
CA PRO A 115 -7.83 -4.45 -1.09
C PRO A 115 -8.97 -5.46 -1.19
N SER A 116 -9.21 -6.24 -0.13
CA SER A 116 -10.29 -7.21 -0.06
C SER A 116 -10.93 -7.17 1.32
N ILE A 117 -12.18 -6.71 1.35
CA ILE A 117 -12.95 -6.59 2.59
C ILE A 117 -13.97 -7.71 2.61
N PRO A 118 -14.00 -8.53 3.68
CA PRO A 118 -15.03 -9.55 3.82
C PRO A 118 -16.44 -8.98 3.67
N GLY A 119 -17.37 -9.82 3.18
CA GLY A 119 -18.77 -9.48 3.16
C GLY A 119 -19.35 -9.34 4.57
N GLY A 120 -20.44 -8.58 4.69
CA GLY A 120 -21.12 -8.32 5.97
C GLY A 120 -21.01 -6.86 6.41
N ASN A 121 -22.00 -6.45 7.20
CA ASN A 121 -22.14 -5.07 7.66
C ASN A 121 -21.35 -4.81 8.95
N LEU A 122 -21.17 -5.83 9.79
CA LEU A 122 -20.37 -5.73 11.00
C LEU A 122 -19.09 -6.56 10.83
N LEU A 123 -17.96 -5.87 10.86
CA LEU A 123 -16.64 -6.47 10.92
C LEU A 123 -15.93 -6.01 12.19
N TYR A 124 -14.89 -6.74 12.55
CA TYR A 124 -13.98 -6.36 13.61
C TYR A 124 -12.62 -6.09 12.99
N VAL A 125 -11.98 -5.05 13.49
CA VAL A 125 -10.63 -4.63 13.11
C VAL A 125 -9.72 -4.80 14.32
N SER A 126 -8.56 -5.41 14.11
CA SER A 126 -7.47 -5.39 15.08
C SER A 126 -6.16 -5.16 14.35
N MET A 127 -5.12 -4.81 15.10
CA MET A 127 -3.82 -4.42 14.58
C MET A 127 -2.74 -4.85 15.55
N ARG A 128 -1.53 -5.07 15.04
CA ARG A 128 -0.30 -5.16 15.85
C ARG A 128 0.88 -4.56 15.11
N ALA A 129 1.91 -4.19 15.86
CA ALA A 129 3.18 -3.75 15.32
C ALA A 129 4.07 -4.95 15.00
N VAL A 130 4.84 -4.83 13.92
CA VAL A 130 5.92 -5.74 13.56
C VAL A 130 7.22 -4.96 13.55
N GLY A 131 8.17 -5.42 14.36
CA GLY A 131 9.49 -4.83 14.49
C GLY A 131 10.39 -5.13 13.30
N ILE A 132 11.45 -4.34 13.14
CA ILE A 132 12.51 -4.55 12.14
C ILE A 132 13.17 -5.93 12.29
N ASP A 133 13.21 -6.45 13.51
CA ASP A 133 13.70 -7.77 13.87
C ASP A 133 12.63 -8.89 13.75
N ARG A 134 11.44 -8.55 13.22
CA ARG A 134 10.24 -9.41 13.11
C ARG A 134 9.57 -9.76 14.43
N GLN A 135 9.98 -9.15 15.55
CA GLN A 135 9.26 -9.28 16.80
C GLN A 135 7.90 -8.59 16.68
N LYS A 136 6.84 -9.20 17.24
CA LYS A 136 5.47 -8.68 17.14
C LYS A 136 4.97 -8.18 18.48
N SER A 137 4.20 -7.10 18.48
CA SER A 137 3.42 -6.70 19.63
C SER A 137 2.19 -7.60 19.80
N ALA A 138 1.51 -7.45 20.93
CA ALA A 138 0.19 -8.02 21.09
C ALA A 138 -0.78 -7.36 20.09
N PHE A 139 -1.84 -8.10 19.75
CA PHE A 139 -3.00 -7.50 19.11
C PHE A 139 -3.60 -6.43 19.99
N MET A 140 -3.98 -5.30 19.40
CA MET A 140 -4.84 -4.34 20.08
C MET A 140 -6.24 -4.92 20.30
N ALA A 141 -6.96 -4.34 21.25
CA ALA A 141 -8.36 -4.69 21.48
C ALA A 141 -9.16 -4.55 20.17
N PRO A 142 -9.95 -5.56 19.78
CA PRO A 142 -10.80 -5.49 18.59
C PRO A 142 -11.75 -4.31 18.61
N VAL A 143 -11.85 -3.62 17.49
CA VAL A 143 -12.78 -2.50 17.28
C VAL A 143 -13.84 -2.93 16.29
N ALA A 144 -15.11 -2.74 16.65
CA ALA A 144 -16.22 -2.98 15.73
C ALA A 144 -16.26 -1.90 14.65
N TRP A 145 -16.40 -2.34 13.40
CA TRP A 145 -16.63 -1.50 12.23
C TRP A 145 -18.00 -1.84 11.63
N ASP A 146 -18.95 -0.95 11.88
CA ASP A 146 -20.26 -1.00 11.24
C ASP A 146 -20.20 -0.26 9.89
N ARG A 147 -20.62 -0.96 8.84
CA ARG A 147 -20.56 -0.56 7.43
C ARG A 147 -21.96 -0.36 6.82
N SER A 148 -23.00 -0.37 7.66
CA SER A 148 -24.39 -0.17 7.22
C SER A 148 -24.76 1.28 6.92
#